data_AF-A0A2A5IYH3-F1
#
_entry.id   AF-A0A2A5IYH3-F1
#
_cell.length_a   1.000
_cell.length_b   1.000
_cell.length_c   1.000
_cell.angle_alpha   90.00
_cell.angle_beta   90.00
_cell.angle_gamma   90.00
#
_symmetry.space_group_name_H-M   'P 1'
#
loop_
_entity.id
_entity.type
_entity.pdbx_description
1 polymer ?
#
loop_
_entity_poly.entity_id
_entity_poly.type
_entity_poly.pdbx_seq_one_letter_code
_entity_poly.pdbx_strand_id
1 'polypeptide(L)' 'MTSRCRREAALLAVFLAQFEPVAGGQKPTVTRLTAREIDQWREDYEQAVQWSTATSFSTNDVANLKEMRRRYGFTSAL' A
#
# COMPACT_ATOMS: atom_id res chain seq x y z
N MET A 1 -8.43 -15.54 8.47
CA MET A 1 -8.39 -14.06 8.51
C MET A 1 -7.00 -13.52 8.17
N THR A 2 -5.94 -13.96 8.87
CA THR A 2 -4.54 -13.54 8.63
C THR A 2 -4.03 -13.79 7.20
N SER A 3 -4.34 -14.96 6.62
CA SER A 3 -3.95 -15.29 5.23
C SER A 3 -4.57 -14.33 4.19
N ARG A 4 -5.83 -13.92 4.41
CA ARG A 4 -6.51 -12.94 3.57
C ARG A 4 -5.88 -11.56 3.69
N CYS A 5 -5.64 -11.09 4.92
CA CYS A 5 -5.05 -9.77 5.16
C CYS A 5 -3.65 -9.66 4.52
N ARG A 6 -2.81 -10.68 4.66
CA ARG A 6 -1.52 -10.76 3.96
C ARG A 6 -1.65 -10.64 2.46
N ARG A 7 -2.59 -11.37 1.85
CA ARG A 7 -2.80 -11.35 0.40
C ARG A 7 -3.25 -9.98 -0.08
N GLU A 8 -4.16 -9.35 0.65
CA GLU A 8 -4.63 -8.01 0.30
C GLU A 8 -3.55 -6.94 0.49
N ALA A 9 -2.71 -7.07 1.52
CA ALA A 9 -1.53 -6.23 1.72
C ALA A 9 -0.49 -6.44 0.60
N ALA A 10 -0.27 -7.68 0.15
CA ALA A 10 0.59 -7.98 -0.99
C ALA A 10 0.07 -7.35 -2.29
N LEU A 11 -1.24 -7.40 -2.54
CA LEU A 11 -1.86 -6.74 -3.70
C LEU A 11 -1.67 -5.22 -3.65
N LEU A 12 -1.84 -4.61 -2.47
CA LEU A 12 -1.54 -3.20 -2.26
C LEU A 12 -0.08 -2.88 -2.53
N ALA A 13 0.86 -3.65 -1.97
CA ALA A 13 2.29 -3.43 -2.18
C ALA A 13 2.67 -3.50 -3.67
N VAL A 14 2.13 -4.48 -4.41
CA VAL A 14 2.35 -4.61 -5.86
C VAL A 14 1.72 -3.46 -6.64
N PHE A 15 0.53 -3.00 -6.25
CA PHE A 15 -0.10 -1.83 -6.85
C PHE A 15 0.73 -0.57 -6.62
N LEU A 16 1.18 -0.35 -5.38
CA LEU A 16 1.96 0.82 -5.01
C LEU A 16 3.33 0.83 -5.70
N ALA A 17 4.01 -0.32 -5.80
CA ALA A 17 5.30 -0.45 -6.49
C ALA A 17 5.27 0.01 -7.97
N GLN A 18 4.12 -0.02 -8.65
CA GLN A 18 4.00 0.49 -10.02
C GLN A 18 4.24 2.01 -10.13
N PHE A 19 4.14 2.72 -9.00
CA PHE A 19 4.34 4.16 -8.91
C PHE A 19 5.70 4.54 -8.31
N GLU A 20 6.55 3.56 -7.98
CA GLU A 20 7.88 3.82 -7.44
C GLU A 20 8.68 4.67 -8.44
N PRO A 21 9.28 5.80 -7.99
CA PRO A 21 10.16 6.58 -8.85
C PRO A 21 11.38 5.73 -9.19
N VAL A 22 11.40 5.16 -10.41
CA VAL A 22 12.54 4.39 -10.91
C VAL A 22 13.76 5.31 -10.89
N ALA A 23 14.81 4.91 -10.18
CA ALA A 23 16.04 5.69 -9.98
C ALA A 23 16.80 6.04 -11.29
N GLY A 24 16.29 5.66 -12.46
CA GLY A 24 16.84 5.92 -13.78
C GLY A 24 16.28 7.15 -14.50
N GLY A 25 15.95 8.24 -13.80
CA GLY A 25 15.54 9.52 -14.41
C GLY A 25 14.18 9.51 -15.12
N GLN A 26 13.50 8.37 -15.16
CA GLN A 26 12.11 8.28 -15.61
C GLN A 26 11.25 8.69 -14.42
N LYS A 27 10.85 9.97 -14.41
CA LYS A 27 9.85 10.46 -13.45
C LYS A 27 8.68 9.47 -13.47
N PRO A 28 8.21 9.00 -12.31
CA PRO A 28 7.04 8.14 -12.28
C PRO A 28 5.93 8.87 -13.07
N THR A 29 5.08 8.12 -13.77
CA THR A 29 3.87 8.63 -14.48
C THR A 29 2.88 9.35 -13.54
N VAL A 30 3.27 9.50 -12.28
CA VAL A 30 2.72 10.33 -11.23
C VAL A 30 3.14 11.80 -11.46
N THR A 31 2.71 12.41 -12.57
CA THR A 31 3.04 13.80 -12.89
C THR A 31 2.29 14.85 -12.05
N ARG A 32 1.72 14.49 -10.88
CA ARG A 32 0.84 15.40 -10.10
C ARG A 32 0.84 15.24 -8.57
N LEU A 33 1.66 14.38 -7.96
CA LEU A 33 1.70 14.31 -6.49
C LEU A 33 2.62 15.38 -5.91
N THR A 34 2.14 16.06 -4.88
CA THR A 34 2.92 16.93 -4.00
C THR A 34 3.93 16.10 -3.19
N ALA A 35 4.97 16.75 -2.65
CA ALA A 35 5.97 16.08 -1.81
C ALA A 35 5.33 15.29 -0.65
N ARG A 36 4.30 15.86 -0.02
CA ARG A 36 3.53 15.22 1.05
C ARG A 36 2.83 13.95 0.60
N GLU A 37 2.27 13.93 -0.61
CA GLU A 37 1.60 12.75 -1.14
C GLU A 37 2.61 11.65 -1.53
N ILE A 38 3.83 12.03 -1.90
CA ILE A 38 4.93 11.08 -2.13
C ILE A 38 5.34 10.44 -0.81
N ASP A 39 5.49 11.23 0.27
CA ASP A 39 5.84 10.69 1.59
C ASP A 39 4.74 9.75 2.11
N GLN A 40 3.47 10.15 2.01
CA GLN A 40 2.34 9.27 2.36
C GLN A 40 2.33 7.98 1.53
N TRP A 41 2.61 8.07 0.22
CA TRP A 41 2.69 6.90 -0.64
C TRP A 41 3.83 5.95 -0.23
N ARG A 42 5.00 6.49 0.17
CA ARG A 42 6.12 5.66 0.66
C ARG A 42 5.75 4.95 1.95
N GLU A 43 5.20 5.67 2.92
CA GLU A 43 4.73 5.09 4.19
C GLU A 43 3.70 3.98 3.92
N ASP A 44 2.74 4.24 3.03
CA ASP A 44 1.71 3.27 2.68
C ASP A 44 2.30 2.02 2.02
N TYR A 45 3.30 2.18 1.15
CA TYR A 45 4.02 1.09 0.50
C TYR A 45 4.79 0.24 1.52
N GLU A 46 5.60 0.85 2.37
CA GLU A 46 6.39 0.15 3.40
C GLU A 46 5.49 -0.63 4.35
N GLN A 47 4.39 -0.03 4.79
CA GLN A 47 3.41 -0.67 5.66
C GLN A 47 2.71 -1.85 4.96
N ALA A 48 2.37 -1.73 3.68
CA ALA A 48 1.79 -2.82 2.90
C ALA A 48 2.77 -3.99 2.72
N VAL A 49 4.05 -3.72 2.49
CA VAL A 49 5.12 -4.73 2.44
C VAL A 49 5.26 -5.45 3.78
N GLN A 50 5.28 -4.70 4.89
CA GLN A 50 5.36 -5.29 6.22
C GLN A 50 4.16 -6.20 6.51
N TRP A 51 2.93 -5.74 6.24
CA TRP A 51 1.73 -6.54 6.44
C TRP A 51 1.67 -7.77 5.52
N SER A 52 2.24 -7.70 4.31
CA SER A 52 2.26 -8.85 3.40
C SER A 52 3.01 -10.07 3.97
N THR A 53 4.00 -9.83 4.84
CA THR A 53 4.82 -10.86 5.48
C THR A 53 4.44 -11.11 6.95
N ALA A 54 3.52 -10.32 7.52
CA ALA A 54 3.13 -10.40 8.91
C ALA A 54 2.49 -11.75 9.29
N THR A 55 2.95 -12.35 10.39
CA THR A 55 2.43 -13.62 10.91
C THR A 55 1.11 -13.48 11.67
N SER A 56 0.77 -12.28 12.12
CA SER A 56 -0.46 -11.94 12.83
C SER A 56 -0.92 -10.53 12.49
N PHE A 57 -2.22 -10.26 12.66
CA PHE A 57 -2.82 -8.93 12.50
C PHE A 57 -3.64 -8.61 13.75
N SER A 58 -3.47 -7.41 14.29
CA SER A 58 -4.38 -6.85 15.29
C SER A 58 -5.66 -6.33 14.63
N THR A 59 -6.69 -6.05 15.44
CA THR A 59 -7.91 -5.38 14.96
C THR A 59 -7.60 -4.02 14.34
N ASN A 60 -6.59 -3.31 14.87
CA ASN A 60 -6.15 -2.03 14.35
C ASN A 60 -5.47 -2.17 12.98
N ASP A 61 -4.62 -3.19 12.80
CA ASP A 61 -3.99 -3.48 11.50
C ASP A 61 -5.04 -3.76 10.43
N VAL A 62 -6.08 -4.52 10.77
CA VAL A 62 -7.18 -4.80 9.83
C VAL A 62 -7.95 -3.53 9.48
N ALA A 63 -8.21 -2.65 10.45
CA ALA A 63 -8.87 -1.37 10.20
C ALA A 63 -8.03 -0.45 9.31
N ASN A 64 -6.72 -0.34 9.59
CA ASN A 64 -5.79 0.47 8.81
C ASN A 64 -5.63 -0.07 7.39
N LEU A 65 -5.54 -1.40 7.22
CA LEU A 65 -5.51 -2.03 5.91
C LEU A 65 -6.77 -1.74 5.10
N LYS A 66 -7.96 -1.77 5.74
CA LYS A 66 -9.23 -1.37 5.09
C LYS A 66 -9.22 0.09 4.67
N GLU A 67 -8.70 0.98 5.50
CA GLU A 67 -8.61 2.41 5.17
C GLU A 67 -7.66 2.66 4.00
N MET A 68 -6.46 2.08 4.04
CA MET A 68 -5.49 2.17 2.95
C MET A 68 -6.07 1.67 1.62
N ARG A 69 -6.79 0.55 1.64
CA ARG A 69 -7.49 0.04 0.45
C ARG A 69 -8.48 1.04 -0.12
N ARG A 70 -9.30 1.67 0.73
CA ARG A 70 -10.26 2.68 0.28
C ARG A 70 -9.56 3.88 -0.36
N ARG A 71 -8.45 4.34 0.22
CA ARG A 71 -7.62 5.44 -0.32
C ARG A 71 -7.16 5.17 -1.75
N TYR A 72 -6.83 3.92 -2.07
CA TYR A 72 -6.38 3.49 -3.39
C TYR A 72 -7.49 2.88 -4.27
N GLY A 73 -8.77 3.03 -3.89
CA GLY A 73 -9.91 2.59 -4.72
C GLY A 73 -10.18 1.08 -4.72
N PHE A 74 -9.55 0.30 -3.83
CA PHE A 74 -9.86 -1.11 -3.67
C PHE A 74 -11.19 -1.27 -2.91
N THR A 75 -12.25 -1.63 -3.62
CA THR A 75 -13.61 -1.75 -3.06
C THR A 75 -13.95 -3.13 -2.50
N SER A 76 -13.09 -4.15 -2.69
CA SER A 76 -13.42 -5.51 -2.23
C SER A 76 -13.39 -5.60 -0.71
N ALA A 77 -14.47 -6.15 -0.15
CA ALA A 77 -14.68 -6.32 1.30
C ALA A 77 -13.58 -7.21 1.90
N LEU A 78 -12.85 -6.67 2.88
CA LEU A 78 -11.78 -7.36 3.62
C LEU A 78 -12.31 -8.06 4.87
#